data_AF-A0A7D5KML6-F1
#
_entry.id   AF-A0A7D5KML6-F1
#
_cell.length_a   1.000
_cell.length_b   1.000
_cell.length_c   1.000
_cell.angle_alpha   90.00
_cell.angle_beta   90.00
_cell.angle_gamma   90.00
#
_symmetry.space_group_name_H-M   'P 1'
#
loop_
_entity.id
_entity.type
_entity.pdbx_description
1 polymer ?
#
loop_
_entity_poly.entity_id
_entity_poly.type
_entity_poly.pdbx_seq_one_letter_code
_entity_poly.pdbx_strand_id
1 'polypeptide(L)' 'MKRLLLTPRLTLQPMNASWSPIYPDPDELDIFGVVTHIIHRPREMY' A
#
# COMPACT_ATOMS: atom_id res chain seq x y z
N MET A 1 -0.85 -1.32 4.80
CA MET A 1 -0.16 -1.40 3.49
C MET A 1 -1.14 -1.12 2.38
N LYS A 2 -0.70 -0.44 1.32
CA LYS A 2 -1.43 -0.25 0.07
C LYS A 2 -0.54 -0.71 -1.09
N ARG A 3 -1.13 -1.11 -2.21
CA ARG A 3 -0.45 -1.51 -3.44
C ARG A 3 -0.70 -0.45 -4.51
N LEU A 4 0.35 0.06 -5.13
CA LEU A 4 0.26 0.94 -6.29
C LEU A 4 -0.08 0.13 -7.53
N LEU A 5 -1.15 0.51 -8.24
CA LEU A 5 -1.47 0.04 -9.58
C LEU A 5 -1.40 1.23 -10.54
N LEU A 6 -0.82 1.00 -11.72
CA LEU A 6 -0.71 2.02 -12.77
C LEU A 6 -1.70 1.78 -13.91
N THR A 7 -2.07 0.52 -14.15
CA THR A 7 -2.95 0.10 -15.24
C THR A 7 -4.21 -0.60 -14.69
N PRO A 8 -5.39 -0.38 -15.30
CA PRO A 8 -5.67 0.60 -16.36
C PRO A 8 -5.72 2.05 -15.86
N ARG A 9 -5.69 2.29 -14.53
CA ARG A 9 -5.73 3.62 -13.92
C ARG A 9 -4.88 3.66 -12.65
N LEU A 10 -4.21 4.79 -12.40
CA LEU A 10 -3.48 5.07 -11.17
C LEU A 10 -4.37 4.87 -9.94
N THR A 11 -4.02 3.89 -9.11
CA THR A 11 -4.82 3.48 -7.95
C THR A 11 -3.93 3.03 -6.79
N LEU A 12 -4.25 3.46 -5.58
CA LEU A 12 -3.71 2.88 -4.35
C LEU A 12 -4.72 1.87 -3.79
N GLN A 13 -4.49 0.59 -4.07
CA GLN A 13 -5.34 -0.49 -3.60
C GLN A 13 -5.05 -0.84 -2.14
N PRO A 14 -6.06 -0.95 -1.27
CA PRO A 14 -5.86 -1.46 0.08
C PRO A 14 -5.59 -2.97 0.04
N MET A 15 -4.81 -3.44 1.01
CA MET A 15 -4.59 -4.88 1.23
C MET A 15 -5.57 -5.47 2.26
N ASN A 16 -6.64 -4.75 2.58
CA ASN A 16 -7.73 -5.16 3.46
C ASN A 16 -9.06 -4.78 2.79
N ALA A 17 -9.99 -5.74 2.70
CA ALA A 17 -11.29 -5.58 2.06
C ALA A 17 -12.24 -4.58 2.75
N SER A 18 -11.99 -4.22 4.01
CA SER A 18 -12.76 -3.20 4.74
C SER A 18 -12.52 -1.76 4.25
N TRP A 19 -11.59 -1.56 3.31
CA TRP A 19 -11.22 -0.23 2.82
C TRP A 19 -11.43 -0.14 1.31
N SER A 20 -11.80 1.06 0.84
CA SER A 20 -11.98 1.35 -0.57
C SER A 20 -10.66 1.72 -1.26
N PRO A 21 -10.51 1.45 -2.58
CA PRO A 21 -9.42 1.97 -3.40
C PRO A 21 -9.40 3.51 -3.42
N ILE A 22 -8.20 4.08 -3.53
CA ILE A 22 -7.99 5.54 -3.68
C ILE A 22 -7.47 5.80 -5.09
N TYR A 23 -8.04 6.81 -5.76
CA TYR A 23 -7.61 7.30 -7.06
C TYR A 23 -7.01 8.70 -6.90
N PRO A 24 -5.71 8.81 -6.58
CA PRO A 24 -5.06 10.10 -6.39
C PRO A 24 -4.89 10.84 -7.72
N ASP A 25 -4.76 12.17 -7.63
CA ASP A 25 -4.23 12.97 -8.72
C ASP A 25 -2.74 12.59 -8.94
N PRO A 26 -2.32 12.23 -10.17
CA PRO A 26 -0.92 11.95 -10.47
C PRO A 26 0.04 13.09 -10.13
N ASP A 27 -0.39 14.34 -10.24
CA ASP A 27 0.47 15.52 -10.02
C ASP A 27 0.65 15.86 -8.53
N GLU A 28 -0.19 15.29 -7.67
CA GLU A 28 -0.13 15.45 -6.20
C GLU A 28 0.40 14.19 -5.48
N LEU A 29 0.65 13.10 -6.21
CA LEU A 29 1.06 11.83 -5.62
C LEU A 29 2.58 11.73 -5.43
N ASP A 30 3.03 11.86 -4.20
CA ASP A 30 4.42 11.57 -3.82
C ASP A 30 4.64 10.10 -3.42
N ILE A 31 5.65 9.46 -4.02
CA ILE A 31 6.12 8.11 -3.68
C ILE A 31 7.48 8.20 -2.98
N PHE A 32 7.50 7.95 -1.68
CA PHE A 32 8.71 8.07 -0.85
C PHE A 32 9.65 6.85 -0.91
N GLY A 33 9.22 5.76 -1.56
CA GLY A 33 10.00 4.53 -1.68
C GLY A 33 9.12 3.30 -1.83
N VAL A 34 9.78 2.15 -2.04
CA VAL A 34 9.11 0.86 -2.18
C VAL A 34 9.36 -0.01 -0.96
N VAL A 35 8.34 -0.74 -0.53
CA VAL A 35 8.48 -1.72 0.55
C VAL A 35 9.25 -2.93 0.01
N THR A 36 10.41 -3.21 0.60
CA THR A 36 11.25 -4.35 0.20
C THR A 36 11.11 -5.55 1.14
N HIS A 37 10.87 -5.30 2.43
CA HIS A 37 10.77 -6.33 3.45
C HIS A 37 9.68 -5.99 4.47
N ILE A 38 9.06 -7.03 5.03
CA ILE A 38 8.12 -6.94 6.15
C ILE A 38 8.65 -7.84 7.25
N ILE A 39 8.98 -7.27 8.40
CA ILE A 39 9.45 -8.02 9.57
C ILE A 39 8.30 -8.11 10.56
N HIS A 40 7.77 -9.32 10.76
CA HIS A 40 6.78 -9.60 11.79
C HIS A 40 7.46 -10.27 12.98
N ARG A 41 7.34 -9.68 14.18
CA ARG A 41 7.85 -10.26 15.43
C ARG A 41 6.66 -10.74 16.28
N PRO A 42 6.32 -12.05 16.24
CA PRO A 42 5.39 -12.59 17.22
C PRO A 42 6.05 -12.56 18.61
N ARG A 43 5.24 -12.42 19.66
CA ARG A 43 5.74 -12.47 21.05
C ARG A 43 6.41 -13.82 21.30
N GLU A 44 7.61 -13.81 21.88
CA GLU A 44 8.15 -14.99 22.55
C GLU A 44 7.31 -15.23 23.82
N MET A 45 6.64 -16.38 23.87
CA MET A 45 6.06 -16.88 25.12
C MET A 45 7.17 -17.61 25.88
N TYR A 46 7.74 -16.96 26.89
CA TYR A 46 8.51 -17.57 27.97
C TYR A 46 8.10 -16.95 29.29
#